data_AF-A0A830CI64-F1
#
_entry.id   AF-A0A830CI64-F1
#
_cell.length_a   1.000
_cell.length_b   1.000
_cell.length_c   1.000
_cell.angle_alpha   90.00
_cell.angle_beta   90.00
_cell.angle_gamma   90.00
#
_symmetry.space_group_name_H-M   'P 1'
#
loop_
_entity.id
_entity.type
_entity.pdbx_description
1 polymer ?
#
loop_
_entity_poly.entity_id
_entity_poly.type
_entity_poly.pdbx_seq_one_letter_code
_entity_poly.pdbx_strand_id
1 'polypeptide(L)'
;MKEHLARCTQEKGIDDAKPLIEALKSKGIAKIGAAGFCWGGKVTVDLTQSPYVQAAVLLHPTYVTIEDIQGLKCNYFDNKNSNFQELRFRSHFLEVHSFVKIFAGAKHGWTTVYNDTDVAAVKRAKTAHKDMLNWFDKYLK
;
A
#
# COMPACT_ATOMS: atom_id res chain seq x y z
N MET A 1 -4.50 -25.60 -0.01
CA MET A 1 -4.75 -24.16 0.23
C MET A 1 -4.43 -23.71 1.67
N LYS A 2 -4.86 -24.44 2.71
CA LYS A 2 -4.53 -24.11 4.13
C LYS A 2 -3.02 -24.10 4.44
N GLU A 3 -2.23 -25.04 3.90
CA GLU A 3 -0.77 -25.07 4.12
C GLU A 3 -0.01 -23.92 3.41
N HIS A 4 -0.54 -23.40 2.30
CA HIS A 4 0.11 -22.31 1.58
C HIS A 4 -0.08 -20.97 2.31
N LEU A 5 -1.29 -20.73 2.84
CA LEU A 5 -1.58 -19.56 3.67
C LEU A 5 -0.83 -19.56 5.00
N ALA A 6 -0.54 -20.74 5.56
CA ALA A 6 0.28 -20.87 6.77
C ALA A 6 1.74 -20.41 6.57
N ARG A 7 2.24 -20.33 5.32
CA ARG A 7 3.56 -19.79 4.98
C ARG A 7 3.55 -18.31 4.60
N CYS A 8 2.38 -17.70 4.49
CA CYS A 8 2.21 -16.30 4.13
C CYS A 8 1.59 -15.54 5.32
N THR A 9 2.24 -15.63 6.49
CA THR A 9 1.88 -14.84 7.68
C THR A 9 2.49 -13.44 7.59
N GLN A 10 1.83 -12.48 8.24
CA GLN A 10 2.25 -11.08 8.24
C GLN A 10 3.66 -10.94 8.82
N GLU A 11 3.93 -11.65 9.93
CA GLU A 11 5.25 -11.74 10.57
C GLU A 11 6.31 -12.24 9.59
N LYS A 12 6.02 -13.32 8.87
CA LYS A 12 6.94 -13.86 7.87
C LYS A 12 7.20 -12.87 6.74
N GLY A 13 6.18 -12.16 6.27
CA GLY A 13 6.36 -11.12 5.25
C GLY A 13 7.29 -9.99 5.71
N ILE A 14 7.21 -9.60 6.98
CA ILE A 14 8.09 -8.60 7.59
C ILE A 14 9.51 -9.14 7.72
N ASP A 15 9.67 -10.37 8.23
CA ASP A 15 10.97 -11.00 8.43
C ASP A 15 11.69 -11.23 7.10
N ASP A 16 10.98 -11.62 6.05
CA ASP A 16 11.55 -11.78 4.71
C ASP A 16 11.93 -10.42 4.08
N ALA A 17 11.25 -9.33 4.44
CA ALA A 17 11.55 -7.98 3.94
C ALA A 17 12.76 -7.32 4.63
N LYS A 18 13.00 -7.60 5.91
CA LYS A 18 14.09 -6.98 6.70
C LYS A 18 15.47 -7.13 6.04
N PRO A 19 15.92 -8.33 5.61
CA PRO A 19 17.23 -8.47 4.96
C PRO A 19 17.38 -7.61 3.70
N LEU A 20 16.30 -7.44 2.93
CA LEU A 20 16.32 -6.60 1.73
C LEU A 20 16.47 -5.11 2.11
N ILE A 21 15.76 -4.66 3.12
CA ILE A 21 15.83 -3.29 3.62
C ILE A 21 17.23 -2.99 4.16
N GLU A 22 17.81 -3.90 4.94
CA GLU A 22 19.18 -3.75 5.45
C GLU A 22 20.23 -3.80 4.31
N ALA A 23 20.01 -4.63 3.28
CA ALA A 23 20.86 -4.63 2.09
C ALA A 23 20.77 -3.33 1.27
N LEU A 24 19.61 -2.66 1.24
CA LEU A 24 19.47 -1.34 0.63
C LEU A 24 20.19 -0.27 1.46
N LYS A 25 20.03 -0.28 2.78
CA LYS A 25 20.73 0.64 3.68
C LYS A 25 22.25 0.48 3.60
N SER A 26 22.76 -0.74 3.52
CA SER A 26 24.22 -1.00 3.40
C SER A 26 24.81 -0.49 2.08
N LYS A 27 23.97 -0.27 1.05
CA LYS A 27 24.34 0.40 -0.20
C LYS A 27 24.24 1.93 -0.13
N GLY A 28 23.95 2.50 1.04
CA GLY A 28 23.82 3.95 1.25
C GLY A 28 22.45 4.51 0.89
N ILE A 29 21.43 3.68 0.66
CA ILE A 29 20.06 4.16 0.45
C ILE A 29 19.50 4.67 1.79
N ALA A 30 19.30 5.99 1.90
CA ALA A 30 18.85 6.62 3.14
C ALA A 30 17.32 6.57 3.35
N LYS A 31 16.54 6.54 2.27
CA LYS A 31 15.08 6.52 2.31
C LYS A 31 14.54 5.38 1.46
N ILE A 32 13.67 4.57 2.07
CA ILE A 32 13.05 3.39 1.46
C ILE A 32 11.54 3.57 1.52
N GLY A 33 10.88 3.34 0.39
CA GLY A 33 9.44 3.25 0.28
C GLY A 33 9.00 1.82 0.04
N ALA A 34 7.75 1.50 0.38
CA ALA A 34 7.16 0.20 0.10
C ALA A 34 5.77 0.34 -0.52
N ALA A 35 5.50 -0.50 -1.52
CA ALA A 35 4.18 -0.64 -2.12
C ALA A 35 3.64 -2.04 -1.83
N GLY A 36 2.47 -2.12 -1.20
CA GLY A 36 1.81 -3.37 -0.81
C GLY A 36 0.59 -3.63 -1.66
N PHE A 37 0.48 -4.85 -2.20
CA PHE A 37 -0.64 -5.27 -3.05
C PHE A 37 -1.43 -6.38 -2.38
N CYS A 38 -2.77 -6.30 -2.37
CA CYS A 38 -3.63 -7.32 -1.74
C CYS A 38 -3.20 -7.56 -0.28
N TRP A 39 -2.88 -8.81 0.07
CA TRP A 39 -2.36 -9.20 1.37
C TRP A 39 -1.07 -8.45 1.77
N GLY A 40 -0.21 -8.13 0.80
CA GLY A 40 1.02 -7.36 1.04
C GLY A 40 0.78 -5.93 1.53
N GLY A 41 -0.47 -5.43 1.43
CA GLY A 41 -0.87 -4.18 2.06
C GLY A 41 -0.68 -4.21 3.58
N LYS A 42 -1.05 -5.31 4.24
CA LYS A 42 -0.91 -5.45 5.70
C LYS A 42 0.54 -5.49 6.14
N VAL A 43 1.39 -6.22 5.41
CA VAL A 43 2.85 -6.23 5.64
C VAL A 43 3.45 -4.82 5.47
N THR A 44 2.99 -4.07 4.47
CA THR A 44 3.50 -2.73 4.18
C THR A 44 3.15 -1.72 5.28
N VAL A 45 1.96 -1.83 5.89
CA VAL A 45 1.58 -1.03 7.06
C VAL A 45 2.59 -1.22 8.18
N ASP A 46 2.86 -2.46 8.56
CA ASP A 46 3.77 -2.77 9.66
C ASP A 46 5.21 -2.31 9.39
N LEU A 47 5.69 -2.47 8.16
CA LEU A 47 6.99 -1.95 7.73
C LEU A 47 7.08 -0.42 7.84
N THR A 48 5.95 0.27 7.80
CA THR A 48 5.86 1.74 7.93
C THR A 48 5.69 2.19 9.38
N GLN A 49 5.05 1.37 10.22
CA GLN A 49 4.99 1.61 11.68
C GLN A 49 6.38 1.48 12.33
N SER A 50 7.19 0.60 11.78
CA SER A 50 8.60 0.46 12.12
C SER A 50 9.45 1.44 11.30
N PRO A 51 10.62 1.90 11.80
CA PRO A 51 11.44 2.90 11.10
C PRO A 51 12.13 2.35 9.83
N TYR A 52 11.66 1.23 9.27
CA TYR A 52 12.22 0.60 8.09
C TYR A 52 11.83 1.33 6.80
N VAL A 53 10.59 1.82 6.71
CA VAL A 53 10.03 2.45 5.50
C VAL A 53 9.48 3.84 5.83
N GLN A 54 9.86 4.84 5.04
CA GLN A 54 9.49 6.24 5.28
C GLN A 54 8.21 6.68 4.55
N ALA A 55 7.77 5.92 3.54
CA ALA A 55 6.54 6.20 2.81
C ALA A 55 5.95 4.90 2.24
N ALA A 56 4.64 4.73 2.38
CA ALA A 56 3.93 3.56 1.88
C ALA A 56 2.82 3.88 0.87
N VAL A 57 2.53 2.91 -0.01
CA VAL A 57 1.33 2.91 -0.84
C VAL A 57 0.69 1.53 -0.80
N LEU A 58 -0.58 1.47 -0.43
CA LEU A 58 -1.38 0.26 -0.34
C LEU A 58 -2.32 0.22 -1.54
N LEU A 59 -2.19 -0.80 -2.38
CA LEU A 59 -2.98 -0.98 -3.59
C LEU A 59 -3.88 -2.20 -3.43
N HIS A 60 -5.19 -1.97 -3.50
CA HIS A 60 -6.23 -2.97 -3.26
C HIS A 60 -5.96 -3.85 -2.02
N PRO A 61 -5.63 -3.27 -0.85
CA PRO A 61 -5.20 -4.05 0.30
C PRO A 61 -6.31 -4.95 0.84
N THR A 62 -5.91 -6.01 1.55
CA THR A 62 -6.82 -6.88 2.31
C THR A 62 -6.39 -6.89 3.78
N TYR A 63 -7.36 -6.95 4.70
CA TYR A 63 -7.13 -7.02 6.16
C TYR A 63 -6.44 -5.80 6.78
N VAL A 64 -6.57 -4.62 6.15
CA VAL A 64 -6.10 -3.33 6.69
C VAL A 64 -7.30 -2.54 7.19
N THR A 65 -7.24 -2.04 8.42
CA THR A 65 -8.26 -1.16 9.01
C THR A 65 -7.84 0.32 8.98
N ILE A 66 -8.70 1.22 9.45
CA ILE A 66 -8.37 2.64 9.58
C ILE A 66 -7.34 2.84 10.69
N GLU A 67 -7.49 2.10 11.79
CA GLU A 67 -6.62 2.15 12.96
C GLU A 67 -5.20 1.73 12.60
N ASP A 68 -5.05 0.71 11.76
CA ASP A 68 -3.77 0.23 11.25
C ASP A 68 -2.93 1.32 10.58
N ILE A 69 -3.60 2.22 9.85
CA ILE A 69 -2.96 3.28 9.06
C ILE A 69 -2.96 4.64 9.76
N GLN A 70 -3.48 4.71 10.99
CA GLN A 70 -3.59 5.96 11.70
C GLN A 70 -2.20 6.52 12.07
N GLY A 71 -1.92 7.76 11.66
CA GLY A 71 -0.63 8.42 11.90
C GLY A 71 0.51 7.97 10.97
N LEU A 72 0.24 7.13 9.97
CA LEU A 72 1.26 6.68 9.02
C LEU A 72 1.32 7.56 7.77
N LYS A 73 2.52 7.72 7.20
CA LYS A 73 2.73 8.31 5.88
C LYS A 73 2.41 7.27 4.79
N CYS A 74 1.12 7.02 4.57
CA CYS A 74 0.67 6.02 3.60
C CYS A 74 -0.48 6.48 2.72
N ASN A 75 -0.46 6.06 1.45
CA ASN A 75 -1.63 6.15 0.58
C ASN A 75 -2.41 4.84 0.55
N TYR A 76 -3.73 4.92 0.51
CA TYR A 76 -4.63 3.77 0.48
C TYR A 76 -5.51 3.83 -0.78
N PHE A 77 -5.31 2.90 -1.70
CA PHE A 77 -6.09 2.80 -2.94
C PHE A 77 -6.97 1.55 -2.91
N ASP A 78 -8.29 1.71 -3.03
CA ASP A 78 -9.25 0.61 -2.96
C ASP A 78 -10.37 0.75 -3.99
N ASN A 79 -11.13 -0.32 -4.21
CA ASN A 79 -12.26 -0.38 -5.13
C ASN A 79 -13.62 -0.40 -4.41
N LYS A 80 -13.64 -0.76 -3.12
CA LYS A 80 -14.87 -0.86 -2.33
C LYS A 80 -15.14 0.42 -1.55
N ASN A 81 -16.44 0.67 -1.35
CA ASN A 81 -16.96 1.90 -0.75
C ASN A 81 -17.41 1.69 0.71
N SER A 82 -17.12 0.56 1.35
CA SER A 82 -17.83 0.14 2.56
C SER A 82 -17.66 1.11 3.74
N ASN A 83 -16.49 1.72 3.91
CA ASN A 83 -16.24 2.76 4.92
C ASN A 83 -15.54 4.00 4.34
N PHE A 84 -15.70 4.30 3.04
CA PHE A 84 -14.93 5.38 2.39
C PHE A 84 -15.19 6.77 3.02
N GLN A 85 -16.42 7.04 3.45
CA GLN A 85 -16.75 8.29 4.12
C GLN A 85 -16.11 8.37 5.51
N GLU A 86 -16.04 7.27 6.24
CA GLU A 86 -15.35 7.21 7.53
C GLU A 86 -13.84 7.32 7.37
N LEU A 87 -13.27 6.65 6.37
CA LEU A 87 -11.85 6.79 5.97
C LEU A 87 -11.52 8.22 5.56
N ARG A 88 -12.37 8.89 4.76
CA ARG A 88 -12.17 10.30 4.37
C ARG A 88 -12.34 11.24 5.55
N PHE A 89 -13.35 11.04 6.38
CA PHE A 89 -13.61 11.85 7.57
C PHE A 89 -12.45 11.72 8.56
N ARG A 90 -11.97 10.49 8.81
CA ARG A 90 -10.82 10.22 9.68
C ARG A 90 -9.49 10.59 9.04
N SER A 91 -9.40 10.67 7.71
CA SER A 91 -8.20 11.20 7.02
C SER A 91 -7.92 12.67 7.30
N HIS A 92 -8.92 13.46 7.71
CA HIS A 92 -8.69 14.81 8.26
C HIS A 92 -7.96 14.78 9.60
N PHE A 93 -8.08 13.69 10.37
CA PHE A 93 -7.38 13.46 11.65
C PHE A 93 -6.07 12.69 11.48
N LEU A 94 -5.78 12.20 10.27
CA LEU A 94 -4.45 11.74 9.92
C LEU A 94 -3.60 13.00 9.70
N GLU A 95 -3.10 13.57 10.79
CA GLU A 95 -2.17 14.72 10.81
C GLU A 95 -0.87 14.47 10.02
N VAL A 96 -0.70 13.26 9.47
CA VAL A 96 0.41 12.84 8.65
C VAL A 96 -0.10 12.65 7.23
N HIS A 97 0.57 13.31 6.28
CA HIS A 97 0.31 13.22 4.85
C HIS A 97 -0.07 11.78 4.45
N SER A 98 -1.35 11.54 4.23
CA SER A 98 -1.92 10.26 3.84
C SER A 98 -3.12 10.56 2.94
N PHE A 99 -3.33 9.71 1.92
CA PHE A 99 -4.38 9.95 0.94
C PHE A 99 -5.12 8.64 0.61
N VAL A 100 -6.44 8.66 0.85
CA VAL A 100 -7.35 7.57 0.50
C VAL A 100 -8.01 7.88 -0.86
N LYS A 101 -7.90 6.97 -1.83
CA LYS A 101 -8.54 7.09 -3.15
C LYS A 101 -9.32 5.83 -3.52
N ILE A 102 -10.59 6.01 -3.88
CA ILE A 102 -11.44 4.93 -4.36
C ILE A 102 -11.51 4.95 -5.89
N PHE A 103 -11.21 3.81 -6.48
CA PHE A 103 -11.29 3.54 -7.91
C PHE A 103 -12.61 2.84 -8.21
N ALA A 104 -13.69 3.62 -8.33
CA ALA A 104 -15.02 3.10 -8.58
C ALA A 104 -15.08 2.18 -9.82
N GLY A 105 -15.69 1.00 -9.65
CA GLY A 105 -15.81 -0.03 -10.68
C GLY A 105 -14.53 -0.84 -10.94
N ALA A 106 -13.45 -0.61 -10.20
CA ALA A 106 -12.32 -1.54 -10.21
C ALA A 106 -12.70 -2.88 -9.55
N LYS A 107 -12.05 -3.96 -9.96
CA LYS A 107 -12.08 -5.26 -9.27
C LYS A 107 -10.87 -5.37 -8.35
N HIS A 108 -10.96 -6.12 -7.27
CA HIS A 108 -9.78 -6.40 -6.44
C HIS A 108 -8.66 -6.98 -7.33
N GLY A 109 -7.43 -6.51 -7.16
CA GLY A 109 -6.31 -6.85 -8.05
C GLY A 109 -6.13 -5.95 -9.27
N TRP A 110 -6.94 -4.90 -9.47
CA TRP A 110 -6.90 -4.09 -10.71
C TRP A 110 -5.55 -3.41 -10.99
N THR A 111 -4.65 -3.30 -10.01
CA THR A 111 -3.33 -2.71 -10.20
C THR A 111 -2.26 -3.74 -10.58
N THR A 112 -2.58 -5.04 -10.52
CA THR A 112 -1.66 -6.14 -10.88
C THR A 112 -2.15 -6.87 -12.12
N VAL A 113 -3.42 -7.29 -12.15
CA VAL A 113 -4.00 -8.07 -13.25
C VAL A 113 -5.31 -7.44 -13.68
N TYR A 114 -5.38 -7.04 -14.94
CA TYR A 114 -6.57 -6.45 -15.57
C TYR A 114 -6.58 -6.77 -17.07
N ASN A 115 -7.77 -6.68 -17.69
CA ASN A 115 -7.88 -6.81 -19.14
C ASN A 115 -7.26 -5.56 -19.80
N ASP A 116 -6.19 -5.75 -20.56
CA ASP A 116 -5.46 -4.67 -21.23
C ASP A 116 -6.17 -4.12 -22.47
N THR A 117 -7.19 -4.82 -22.96
CA THR A 117 -8.12 -4.31 -23.99
C THR A 117 -9.26 -3.46 -23.41
N ASP A 118 -9.50 -3.53 -22.09
CA ASP A 118 -10.46 -2.65 -21.41
C ASP A 118 -9.80 -1.30 -21.07
N VAL A 119 -10.11 -0.29 -21.86
CA VAL A 119 -9.59 1.09 -21.71
C VAL A 119 -9.85 1.66 -20.32
N ALA A 120 -11.00 1.34 -19.69
CA ALA A 120 -11.31 1.82 -18.35
C ALA A 120 -10.47 1.12 -17.29
N ALA A 121 -10.26 -0.19 -17.41
CA ALA A 121 -9.37 -0.94 -16.53
C ALA A 121 -7.91 -0.45 -16.63
N VAL A 122 -7.40 -0.29 -17.85
CA VAL A 122 -6.07 0.27 -18.12
C VAL A 122 -5.92 1.65 -17.50
N LYS A 123 -6.91 2.54 -17.69
CA LYS A 123 -6.89 3.90 -17.14
C LYS A 123 -6.83 3.89 -15.62
N ARG A 124 -7.60 3.02 -14.94
CA ARG A 124 -7.58 2.90 -13.47
C ARG A 124 -6.22 2.41 -12.97
N ALA A 125 -5.67 1.35 -13.56
CA ALA A 125 -4.37 0.80 -13.18
C ALA A 125 -3.24 1.83 -13.36
N LYS A 126 -3.17 2.47 -14.54
CA LYS A 126 -2.17 3.53 -14.83
C LYS A 126 -2.30 4.72 -13.90
N THR A 127 -3.53 5.12 -13.56
CA THR A 127 -3.75 6.23 -12.62
C THR A 127 -3.26 5.86 -11.22
N ALA A 128 -3.56 4.65 -10.72
CA ALA A 128 -3.07 4.20 -9.41
C ALA A 128 -1.53 4.14 -9.35
N HIS A 129 -0.87 3.63 -10.40
CA HIS A 129 0.59 3.60 -10.46
C HIS A 129 1.21 4.98 -10.60
N LYS A 130 0.60 5.89 -11.37
CA LYS A 130 1.05 7.28 -11.45
C LYS A 130 0.98 7.97 -10.08
N ASP A 131 -0.13 7.81 -9.37
CA ASP A 131 -0.29 8.38 -8.03
C ASP A 131 0.72 7.78 -7.03
N MET A 132 1.00 6.48 -7.14
CA MET A 132 2.05 5.80 -6.35
C MET A 132 3.44 6.38 -6.62
N LEU A 133 3.81 6.57 -7.89
CA LEU A 133 5.11 7.14 -8.26
C LEU A 133 5.24 8.59 -7.79
N ASN A 134 4.20 9.41 -7.98
CA ASN A 134 4.17 10.78 -7.48
C ASN A 134 4.33 10.85 -5.96
N TRP A 135 3.77 9.87 -5.24
CA TRP A 135 3.93 9.76 -3.80
C TRP A 135 5.39 9.52 -3.39
N PHE A 136 6.03 8.52 -4.00
CA PHE A 136 7.42 8.21 -3.70
C PHE A 136 8.37 9.32 -4.13
N ASP A 137 8.13 9.95 -5.28
CA ASP A 137 8.88 11.13 -5.74
C ASP A 137 8.78 12.30 -4.74
N LYS A 138 7.64 12.45 -4.05
CA LYS A 138 7.47 13.50 -3.05
C LYS A 138 8.21 13.21 -1.73
N TYR A 139 8.29 11.96 -1.28
CA TYR A 139 8.73 11.65 0.09
C TYR A 139 10.04 10.89 0.21
N LEU A 140 10.56 10.33 -0.89
CA LEU A 140 11.80 9.56 -0.89
C LEU A 140 12.97 10.29 -1.57
N LYS A 141 12.78 11.55 -2.00
CA LYS A 141 13.87 12.43 -2.42
C LYS A 141 14.83 12.76 -1.28
#